data_AF-A0A958IFA7-F1
#
_entry.id   AF-A0A958IFA7-F1
#
_cell.length_a   1.000
_cell.length_b   1.000
_cell.length_c   1.000
_cell.angle_alpha   90.00
_cell.angle_beta   90.00
_cell.angle_gamma   90.00
#
_symmetry.space_group_name_H-M   'P 1'
#
loop_
_entity.id
_entity.type
_entity.pdbx_description
1 polymer ?
#
loop_
_entity_poly.entity_id
_entity_poly.type
_entity_poly.pdbx_seq_one_letter_code
_entity_poly.pdbx_strand_id
1 'polypeptide(L)'
;MKFNKQLLYSALISLLLISCSDDPVAPPAKTAAQFTADGWKKFEAGEYQDAISDFNDAVNLDVNANEARSGQGWCYMMLDNFNTAIASLNLIPINAERTDSEAALAFMHNANADYQLSLDATDFILTEDPDWQFAHNNAIDIDDIYLLRAHNFISLGEFANALTAFENLDAEFSADVTTENGRNQLLAAIEALNPGISELQSKLKH
;
A
#
# COMPACT_ATOMS: atom_id res chain seq x y z
N MET A 1 -98.35 10.98 -1.02
CA MET A 1 -98.58 10.58 0.38
C MET A 1 -97.22 10.33 1.02
N LYS A 2 -96.96 10.95 2.19
CA LYS A 2 -95.68 11.06 2.94
C LYS A 2 -94.99 9.70 3.15
N PHE A 3 -93.66 9.55 3.18
CA PHE A 3 -92.83 9.96 4.32
C PHE A 3 -91.33 10.07 3.98
N ASN A 4 -90.73 11.12 4.55
CA ASN A 4 -89.31 11.41 4.65
C ASN A 4 -88.82 10.94 6.04
N LYS A 5 -87.68 10.24 6.13
CA LYS A 5 -86.89 10.11 7.37
C LYS A 5 -85.40 10.05 7.03
N GLN A 6 -84.70 11.10 7.45
CA GLN A 6 -83.25 11.14 7.55
C GLN A 6 -82.74 10.23 8.68
N LEU A 7 -81.41 10.06 8.68
CA LEU A 7 -80.51 9.48 9.69
C LEU A 7 -80.42 7.95 9.75
N LEU A 8 -79.31 7.41 9.23
CA LEU A 8 -78.35 6.71 10.09
C LEU A 8 -76.97 6.69 9.40
N TYR A 9 -76.04 7.42 10.00
CA TYR A 9 -74.61 7.38 9.71
C TYR A 9 -74.09 5.97 10.03
N SER A 10 -73.46 5.29 9.07
CA SER A 10 -72.63 4.13 9.35
C SER A 10 -71.26 4.34 8.71
N ALA A 11 -70.29 4.47 9.60
CA ALA A 11 -68.91 4.82 9.40
C ALA A 11 -68.09 3.76 8.65
N LEU A 12 -66.86 4.19 8.31
CA LEU A 12 -65.71 3.42 7.82
C LEU A 12 -65.70 3.07 6.32
N ILE A 13 -65.48 4.11 5.50
CA ILE A 13 -64.62 3.97 4.33
C ILE A 13 -63.19 3.87 4.88
N SER A 14 -62.70 2.65 5.01
CA SER A 14 -61.30 2.36 5.33
C SER A 14 -60.42 2.96 4.25
N LEU A 15 -59.69 3.99 4.67
CA LEU A 15 -58.68 4.73 3.94
C LEU A 15 -57.59 3.75 3.45
N LEU A 16 -57.70 3.28 2.20
CA LEU A 16 -56.56 2.72 1.46
C LEU A 16 -55.67 3.88 1.01
N LEU A 17 -54.89 4.41 1.95
CA LEU A 17 -53.64 5.09 1.64
C LEU A 17 -52.52 4.16 2.11
N ILE A 18 -52.19 3.19 1.25
CA ILE A 18 -50.84 2.65 1.25
C ILE A 18 -49.97 3.83 0.80
N SER A 19 -49.49 4.58 1.78
CA SER A 19 -48.29 5.37 1.62
C SER A 19 -47.17 4.38 1.37
N CYS A 20 -46.92 4.02 0.11
CA CYS A 20 -45.57 3.65 -0.28
C CYS A 20 -44.74 4.88 0.03
N SER A 21 -44.08 4.90 1.18
CA SER A 21 -42.92 5.73 1.32
C SER A 21 -41.90 5.17 0.33
N ASP A 22 -41.90 5.72 -0.88
CA ASP A 22 -40.71 5.74 -1.74
C ASP A 22 -39.67 6.64 -1.04
N ASP A 23 -39.33 6.32 0.21
CA ASP A 23 -38.15 6.87 0.83
C ASP A 23 -37.00 6.38 -0.04
N PRO A 24 -36.17 7.27 -0.60
CA PRO A 24 -34.99 6.84 -1.30
C PRO A 24 -34.18 6.00 -0.32
N VAL A 25 -34.14 4.68 -0.56
CA VAL A 25 -33.25 3.78 0.18
C VAL A 25 -31.87 4.35 -0.06
N ALA A 26 -31.28 4.93 0.99
CA ALA A 26 -29.93 5.43 0.92
C ALA A 26 -29.05 4.29 0.36
N PRO A 27 -28.15 4.56 -0.60
CA PRO A 27 -27.29 3.51 -1.13
C PRO A 27 -26.60 2.81 0.05
N PRO A 28 -26.39 1.48 -0.04
CA PRO A 28 -25.75 0.76 1.05
C PRO A 28 -24.42 1.43 1.41
N ALA A 29 -24.21 1.68 2.70
CA ALA A 29 -22.97 2.27 3.18
C ALA A 29 -21.79 1.41 2.72
N LYS A 30 -20.72 2.05 2.26
CA LYS A 30 -19.51 1.34 1.82
C LYS A 30 -18.92 0.49 2.95
N THR A 31 -18.42 -0.68 2.60
CA THR A 31 -17.66 -1.54 3.51
C THR A 31 -16.19 -1.10 3.59
N ALA A 32 -15.46 -1.55 4.63
CA ALA A 32 -14.03 -1.31 4.72
C ALA A 32 -13.29 -1.76 3.45
N ALA A 33 -13.61 -2.96 2.92
CA ALA A 33 -13.00 -3.46 1.69
C ALA A 33 -13.31 -2.60 0.45
N GLN A 34 -14.51 -2.01 0.36
CA GLN A 34 -14.84 -1.09 -0.73
C GLN A 34 -14.04 0.21 -0.63
N PHE A 35 -13.89 0.75 0.58
CA PHE A 35 -13.01 1.90 0.81
C PHE A 35 -11.54 1.56 0.51
N THR A 36 -11.04 0.39 0.90
CA THR A 36 -9.69 -0.07 0.53
C THR A 36 -9.50 -0.09 -0.99
N ALA A 37 -10.44 -0.70 -1.73
CA ALA A 37 -10.36 -0.78 -3.18
C ALA A 37 -10.42 0.61 -3.85
N ASP A 38 -11.26 1.51 -3.36
CA ASP A 38 -11.32 2.89 -3.86
C ASP A 38 -10.04 3.67 -3.56
N GLY A 39 -9.45 3.46 -2.38
CA GLY A 39 -8.17 4.04 -1.99
C GLY A 39 -7.04 3.59 -2.92
N TRP A 40 -6.96 2.30 -3.23
CA TRP A 40 -5.97 1.79 -4.17
C TRP A 40 -6.16 2.33 -5.59
N LYS A 41 -7.40 2.40 -6.07
CA LYS A 41 -7.68 3.01 -7.37
C LYS A 41 -7.21 4.47 -7.44
N LYS A 42 -7.37 5.23 -6.37
CA LYS A 42 -6.87 6.61 -6.27
C LYS A 42 -5.35 6.67 -6.17
N PHE A 43 -4.74 5.74 -5.43
CA PHE A 43 -3.29 5.60 -5.37
C PHE A 43 -2.70 5.35 -6.76
N GLU A 44 -3.27 4.41 -7.51
CA GLU A 44 -2.90 4.10 -8.90
C GLU A 44 -3.12 5.28 -9.85
N ALA A 45 -4.06 6.18 -9.53
CA ALA A 45 -4.27 7.44 -10.24
C ALA A 45 -3.32 8.58 -9.80
N GLY A 46 -2.44 8.36 -8.82
CA GLY A 46 -1.56 9.37 -8.24
C GLY A 46 -2.25 10.34 -7.26
N GLU A 47 -3.50 10.07 -6.89
CA GLU A 47 -4.34 10.89 -6.00
C GLU A 47 -4.11 10.52 -4.52
N TYR A 48 -2.85 10.55 -4.06
CA TYR A 48 -2.44 9.98 -2.77
C TYR A 48 -3.18 10.56 -1.55
N GLN A 49 -3.50 11.86 -1.57
CA GLN A 49 -4.20 12.48 -0.44
C GLN A 49 -5.66 12.02 -0.34
N ASP A 50 -6.32 11.81 -1.49
CA ASP A 50 -7.70 11.31 -1.54
C ASP A 50 -7.74 9.79 -1.28
N ALA A 51 -6.70 9.07 -1.70
CA ALA A 51 -6.49 7.66 -1.35
C ALA A 51 -6.37 7.46 0.17
N ILE A 52 -5.57 8.30 0.85
CA ILE A 52 -5.46 8.30 2.32
C ILE A 52 -6.83 8.50 2.98
N SER A 53 -7.69 9.35 2.43
CA SER A 53 -9.04 9.54 2.98
C SER A 53 -9.85 8.25 2.93
N ASP A 54 -9.85 7.54 1.80
CA ASP A 54 -10.58 6.28 1.68
C ASP A 54 -9.97 5.20 2.59
N PHE A 55 -8.63 5.09 2.65
CA PHE A 55 -8.00 4.14 3.57
C PHE A 55 -8.28 4.45 5.04
N ASN A 56 -8.34 5.74 5.42
CA ASN A 56 -8.76 6.14 6.77
C ASN A 56 -10.18 5.67 7.07
N ASP A 57 -11.11 5.85 6.13
CA ASP A 57 -12.48 5.37 6.28
C ASP A 57 -12.53 3.84 6.41
N ALA A 58 -11.70 3.10 5.65
CA ALA A 58 -11.57 1.65 5.78
C ALA A 58 -11.09 1.23 7.19
N VAL A 59 -10.00 1.84 7.68
CA VAL A 59 -9.41 1.53 8.99
C VAL A 59 -10.34 1.93 10.15
N ASN A 60 -11.14 2.99 9.98
CA ASN A 60 -12.15 3.41 10.97
C ASN A 60 -13.32 2.42 11.06
N LEU A 61 -13.69 1.79 9.95
CA LEU A 61 -14.75 0.78 9.90
C LEU A 61 -14.28 -0.58 10.39
N ASP A 62 -13.04 -0.98 10.05
CA ASP A 62 -12.43 -2.22 10.48
C ASP A 62 -10.97 -1.99 10.87
N VAL A 63 -10.69 -2.12 12.17
CA VAL A 63 -9.33 -2.01 12.72
C VAL A 63 -8.41 -3.13 12.22
N ASN A 64 -8.91 -4.16 11.56
CA ASN A 64 -8.10 -5.22 10.95
C ASN A 64 -7.97 -5.06 9.42
N ALA A 65 -8.37 -3.93 8.85
CA ALA A 65 -8.14 -3.60 7.44
C ALA A 65 -6.64 -3.32 7.18
N ASN A 66 -5.80 -4.36 7.28
CA ASN A 66 -4.34 -4.26 7.16
C ASN A 66 -3.92 -3.84 5.75
N GLU A 67 -4.66 -4.26 4.72
CA GLU A 67 -4.44 -3.81 3.35
C GLU A 67 -4.64 -2.29 3.22
N ALA A 68 -5.64 -1.71 3.90
CA ALA A 68 -5.82 -0.26 3.93
C ALA A 68 -4.67 0.45 4.67
N ARG A 69 -4.13 -0.15 5.75
CA ARG A 69 -2.92 0.36 6.40
C ARG A 69 -1.71 0.31 5.49
N SER A 70 -1.55 -0.77 4.71
CA SER A 70 -0.53 -0.88 3.66
C SER A 70 -0.66 0.30 2.69
N GLY A 71 -1.87 0.52 2.17
CA GLY A 71 -2.19 1.64 1.28
C GLY A 71 -1.88 3.01 1.87
N GLN A 72 -2.17 3.25 3.15
CA GLN A 72 -1.75 4.47 3.85
C GLN A 72 -0.23 4.63 3.86
N GLY A 73 0.51 3.57 4.19
CA GLY A 73 1.98 3.58 4.21
C GLY A 73 2.56 3.98 2.85
N TRP A 74 2.09 3.35 1.78
CA TRP A 74 2.50 3.68 0.42
C TRP A 74 2.14 5.12 0.04
N CYS A 75 0.92 5.60 0.36
CA CYS A 75 0.54 6.99 0.09
C CYS A 75 1.40 7.99 0.86
N TYR A 76 1.65 7.74 2.15
CA TYR A 76 2.50 8.62 2.95
C TYR A 76 3.96 8.62 2.46
N MET A 77 4.47 7.49 1.98
CA MET A 77 5.78 7.42 1.32
C MET A 77 5.83 8.27 0.05
N MET A 78 4.77 8.23 -0.77
CA MET A 78 4.66 9.08 -1.97
C MET A 78 4.56 10.58 -1.67
N LEU A 79 4.19 10.93 -0.44
CA LEU A 79 4.09 12.30 0.06
C LEU A 79 5.27 12.70 0.96
N ASP A 80 6.38 11.92 0.93
CA ASP A 80 7.59 12.13 1.73
C ASP A 80 7.34 12.18 3.26
N ASN A 81 6.26 11.57 3.74
CA ASN A 81 5.87 11.54 5.15
C ASN A 81 6.24 10.21 5.81
N PHE A 82 7.53 9.85 5.75
CA PHE A 82 8.04 8.52 6.12
C PHE A 82 7.75 8.14 7.58
N ASN A 83 7.85 9.08 8.51
CA ASN A 83 7.56 8.80 9.93
C ASN A 83 6.11 8.34 10.15
N THR A 84 5.16 8.99 9.47
CA THR A 84 3.74 8.62 9.57
C THR A 84 3.47 7.29 8.87
N ALA A 85 4.10 7.07 7.72
CA ALA A 85 4.03 5.82 6.98
C ALA A 85 4.51 4.63 7.83
N ILE A 86 5.75 4.70 8.35
CA ILE A 86 6.35 3.67 9.20
C ILE A 86 5.47 3.40 10.43
N ALA A 87 4.97 4.46 11.08
CA ALA A 87 4.09 4.32 12.23
C ALA A 87 2.79 3.57 11.89
N SER A 88 2.19 3.82 10.71
CA SER A 88 0.98 3.13 10.26
C SER A 88 1.25 1.65 9.95
N LEU A 89 2.33 1.36 9.23
CA LEU A 89 2.70 0.00 8.83
C LEU A 89 3.07 -0.88 10.04
N ASN A 90 3.68 -0.30 11.07
CA ASN A 90 3.98 -1.01 12.33
C ASN A 90 2.74 -1.41 13.15
N LEU A 91 1.54 -0.94 12.78
CA LEU A 91 0.29 -1.39 13.38
C LEU A 91 -0.25 -2.67 12.73
N ILE A 92 0.31 -3.10 11.59
CA ILE A 92 -0.06 -4.34 10.93
C ILE A 92 0.43 -5.52 11.76
N PRO A 93 -0.46 -6.44 12.20
CA PRO A 93 -0.07 -7.60 12.99
C PRO A 93 0.97 -8.48 12.27
N ILE A 94 1.92 -9.02 13.02
CA ILE A 94 2.97 -9.92 12.50
C ILE A 94 2.43 -11.16 11.77
N ASN A 95 1.21 -11.60 12.08
CA ASN A 95 0.55 -12.75 11.45
C ASN A 95 -0.35 -12.38 10.26
N ALA A 96 -0.37 -11.11 9.86
CA ALA A 96 -1.06 -10.67 8.65
C ALA A 96 -0.16 -10.83 7.42
N GLU A 97 -0.78 -10.96 6.25
CA GLU A 97 -0.09 -10.76 4.98
C GLU A 97 0.42 -9.32 4.92
N ARG A 98 1.74 -9.16 4.75
CA ARG A 98 2.40 -7.86 4.91
C ARG A 98 3.58 -7.65 3.97
N THR A 99 3.75 -8.47 2.93
CA THR A 99 4.89 -8.37 2.00
C THR A 99 4.95 -7.00 1.32
N ASP A 100 3.83 -6.49 0.80
CA ASP A 100 3.75 -5.14 0.23
C ASP A 100 4.06 -4.05 1.26
N SER A 101 3.66 -4.24 2.51
CA SER A 101 3.96 -3.31 3.60
C SER A 101 5.44 -3.35 4.00
N GLU A 102 6.05 -4.53 3.99
CA GLU A 102 7.48 -4.71 4.26
C GLU A 102 8.34 -4.12 3.15
N ALA A 103 7.90 -4.19 1.89
CA ALA A 103 8.57 -3.48 0.79
C ALA A 103 8.57 -1.96 1.03
N ALA A 104 7.42 -1.38 1.39
CA ALA A 104 7.36 0.04 1.75
C ALA A 104 8.27 0.38 2.95
N LEU A 105 8.29 -0.45 3.99
CA LEU A 105 9.19 -0.28 5.13
C LEU A 105 10.66 -0.33 4.72
N ALA A 106 11.06 -1.28 3.87
CA ALA A 106 12.41 -1.39 3.37
C ALA A 106 12.87 -0.10 2.69
N PHE A 107 12.07 0.42 1.75
CA PHE A 107 12.37 1.66 1.04
C PHE A 107 12.47 2.87 1.97
N MET A 108 11.56 2.99 2.94
CA MET A 108 11.57 4.11 3.88
C MET A 108 12.71 4.04 4.90
N HIS A 109 13.03 2.85 5.39
CA HIS A 109 14.19 2.65 6.26
C HIS A 109 15.49 2.96 5.52
N ASN A 110 15.63 2.56 4.25
CA ASN A 110 16.75 2.98 3.43
C ASN A 110 16.81 4.52 3.28
N ALA A 111 15.68 5.17 2.98
CA ALA A 111 15.62 6.63 2.82
C ALA A 111 16.00 7.38 4.12
N ASN A 112 15.72 6.79 5.27
CA ASN A 112 16.12 7.30 6.59
C ASN A 112 17.54 6.89 7.02
N ALA A 113 18.30 6.19 6.16
CA ALA A 113 19.60 5.60 6.46
C ALA A 113 19.59 4.53 7.58
N ASP A 114 18.42 3.96 7.88
CA ASP A 114 18.24 2.82 8.78
C ASP A 114 18.52 1.49 8.05
N TYR A 115 19.73 1.36 7.48
CA TYR A 115 20.03 0.29 6.53
C TYR A 115 19.82 -1.13 7.06
N GLN A 116 20.08 -1.37 8.35
CA GLN A 116 19.82 -2.68 8.95
C GLN A 116 18.33 -3.01 9.00
N LEU A 117 17.47 -2.05 9.38
CA LEU A 117 16.02 -2.27 9.40
C LEU A 117 15.46 -2.49 7.99
N SER A 118 16.02 -1.78 7.01
CA SER A 118 15.70 -2.04 5.61
C SER A 118 16.12 -3.45 5.18
N LEU A 119 17.33 -3.90 5.53
CA LEU A 119 17.77 -5.27 5.26
C LEU A 119 16.87 -6.32 5.92
N ASP A 120 16.48 -6.12 7.18
CA ASP A 120 15.57 -7.02 7.90
C ASP A 120 14.21 -7.14 7.18
N ALA A 121 13.67 -6.03 6.67
CA ALA A 121 12.44 -6.03 5.87
C ALA A 121 12.63 -6.74 4.51
N THR A 122 13.77 -6.54 3.84
CA THR A 122 14.07 -7.27 2.59
C THR A 122 14.25 -8.78 2.82
N ASP A 123 14.82 -9.20 3.95
CA ASP A 123 14.96 -10.62 4.31
C ASP A 123 13.58 -11.26 4.50
N PHE A 124 12.62 -10.53 5.09
CA PHE A 124 11.23 -10.97 5.19
C PHE A 124 10.63 -11.22 3.80
N ILE A 125 10.73 -10.24 2.89
CA ILE A 125 10.17 -10.33 1.54
C ILE A 125 10.74 -11.55 0.80
N LEU A 126 12.07 -11.68 0.78
CA LEU A 126 12.75 -12.78 0.10
C LEU A 126 12.43 -14.17 0.69
N THR A 127 11.99 -14.22 1.94
CA THR A 127 11.58 -15.46 2.61
C THR A 127 10.14 -15.83 2.27
N GLU A 128 9.23 -14.87 2.32
CA GLU A 128 7.79 -15.12 2.16
C GLU A 128 7.36 -15.14 0.69
N ASP A 129 7.99 -14.30 -0.14
CA ASP A 129 7.66 -14.12 -1.56
C ASP A 129 8.92 -13.80 -2.38
N PRO A 130 9.68 -14.83 -2.80
CA PRO A 130 10.93 -14.64 -3.54
C PRO A 130 10.71 -14.12 -4.97
N ASP A 131 9.47 -14.10 -5.46
CA ASP A 131 9.08 -13.56 -6.77
C ASP A 131 8.21 -12.30 -6.59
N TRP A 132 8.38 -11.58 -5.45
CA TRP A 132 7.52 -10.47 -5.07
C TRP A 132 7.41 -9.42 -6.18
N GLN A 133 6.17 -8.98 -6.39
CA GLN A 133 5.82 -7.87 -7.24
C GLN A 133 4.77 -7.05 -6.53
N PHE A 134 4.94 -5.72 -6.53
CA PHE A 134 4.00 -4.86 -5.86
C PHE A 134 2.63 -4.92 -6.53
N ALA A 135 1.60 -5.24 -5.74
CA ALA A 135 0.26 -5.54 -6.26
C ALA A 135 -0.39 -4.37 -7.04
N HIS A 136 -0.01 -3.13 -6.75
CA HIS A 136 -0.61 -1.91 -7.32
C HIS A 136 0.29 -1.19 -8.32
N ASN A 137 1.50 -1.68 -8.57
CA ASN A 137 2.34 -1.22 -9.66
C ASN A 137 3.41 -2.28 -9.98
N ASN A 138 3.29 -2.93 -11.14
CA ASN A 138 4.17 -4.01 -11.54
C ASN A 138 5.58 -3.58 -11.99
N ALA A 139 5.85 -2.27 -12.09
CA ALA A 139 7.19 -1.76 -12.32
C ALA A 139 8.06 -1.76 -11.05
N ILE A 140 7.44 -2.06 -9.89
CA ILE A 140 8.13 -2.32 -8.64
C ILE A 140 8.04 -3.81 -8.34
N ASP A 141 9.20 -4.45 -8.28
CA ASP A 141 9.30 -5.89 -8.11
C ASP A 141 10.57 -6.30 -7.33
N ILE A 142 10.87 -7.59 -7.36
CA ILE A 142 11.98 -8.18 -6.64
C ILE A 142 13.35 -7.61 -7.06
N ASP A 143 13.50 -7.09 -8.28
CA ASP A 143 14.76 -6.46 -8.70
C ASP A 143 15.01 -5.17 -7.90
N ASP A 144 13.96 -4.42 -7.57
CA ASP A 144 14.08 -3.26 -6.68
C ASP A 144 14.50 -3.66 -5.27
N ILE A 145 14.06 -4.84 -4.79
CA ILE A 145 14.45 -5.37 -3.47
C ILE A 145 15.94 -5.77 -3.46
N TYR A 146 16.42 -6.44 -4.51
CA TYR A 146 17.85 -6.78 -4.62
C TYR A 146 18.74 -5.56 -4.79
N LEU A 147 18.31 -4.59 -5.61
CA LEU A 147 19.01 -3.34 -5.80
C LEU A 147 19.10 -2.54 -4.49
N LEU A 148 18.00 -2.47 -3.75
CA LEU A 148 17.95 -1.86 -2.43
C LEU A 148 18.91 -2.59 -1.45
N ARG A 149 18.86 -3.93 -1.38
CA ARG A 149 19.79 -4.71 -0.54
C ARG A 149 21.24 -4.40 -0.87
N ALA A 150 21.61 -4.41 -2.15
CA ALA A 150 22.97 -4.12 -2.59
C ALA A 150 23.40 -2.73 -2.10
N HIS A 151 22.58 -1.71 -2.31
CA HIS A 151 22.84 -0.36 -1.84
C HIS A 151 22.97 -0.26 -0.30
N ASN A 152 22.14 -0.99 0.44
CA ASN A 152 22.15 -1.00 1.91
C ASN A 152 23.42 -1.65 2.46
N PHE A 153 23.85 -2.77 1.87
CA PHE A 153 25.12 -3.41 2.21
C PHE A 153 26.33 -2.52 1.89
N ILE A 154 26.35 -1.82 0.75
CA ILE A 154 27.39 -0.82 0.45
C ILE A 154 27.45 0.24 1.55
N SER A 155 26.28 0.74 1.98
CA SER A 155 26.18 1.78 3.01
C SER A 155 26.68 1.31 4.38
N LEU A 156 26.65 0.00 4.65
CA LEU A 156 27.22 -0.64 5.84
C LEU A 156 28.69 -1.07 5.67
N GLY A 157 29.26 -0.93 4.48
CA GLY A 157 30.62 -1.37 4.15
C GLY A 157 30.74 -2.88 3.90
N GLU A 158 29.63 -3.59 3.71
CA GLU A 158 29.55 -5.03 3.50
C GLU A 158 29.59 -5.40 2.01
N PHE A 159 30.70 -5.07 1.33
CA PHE A 159 30.78 -5.18 -0.13
C PHE A 159 30.63 -6.61 -0.68
N ALA A 160 30.98 -7.64 0.09
CA ALA A 160 30.75 -9.03 -0.32
C ALA A 160 29.26 -9.35 -0.38
N ASN A 161 28.48 -8.92 0.61
CA ASN A 161 27.03 -9.12 0.63
C ASN A 161 26.34 -8.25 -0.43
N ALA A 162 26.85 -7.03 -0.65
CA ALA A 162 26.39 -6.16 -1.74
C ALA A 162 26.58 -6.81 -3.11
N LEU A 163 27.74 -7.44 -3.36
CA LEU A 163 28.01 -8.17 -4.60
C LEU A 163 27.02 -9.32 -4.77
N THR A 164 26.86 -10.18 -3.75
CA THR A 164 25.90 -11.29 -3.80
C THR A 164 24.47 -10.82 -4.08
N ALA A 165 24.04 -9.69 -3.49
CA ALA A 165 22.73 -9.11 -3.76
C ALA A 165 22.63 -8.65 -5.23
N PHE A 166 23.63 -7.93 -5.72
CA PHE A 166 23.67 -7.41 -7.10
C PHE A 166 23.75 -8.52 -8.16
N GLU A 167 24.39 -9.65 -7.87
CA GLU A 167 24.43 -10.82 -8.77
C GLU A 167 23.04 -11.42 -9.04
N ASN A 168 22.00 -11.11 -8.25
CA ASN A 168 20.62 -11.47 -8.57
C ASN A 168 20.03 -10.60 -9.70
N LEU A 169 20.59 -9.40 -9.92
CA LEU A 169 20.20 -8.49 -11.01
C LEU A 169 21.02 -8.73 -12.27
N ASP A 170 22.32 -9.00 -12.10
CA ASP A 170 23.25 -9.28 -13.18
C ASP A 170 24.18 -10.43 -12.77
N ALA A 171 23.77 -11.65 -13.12
CA ALA A 171 24.50 -12.87 -12.78
C ALA A 171 25.88 -12.99 -13.47
N GLU A 172 26.13 -12.20 -14.51
CA GLU A 172 27.41 -12.15 -15.20
C GLU A 172 28.35 -11.07 -14.62
N PHE A 173 27.82 -10.19 -13.75
CA PHE A 173 28.62 -9.18 -13.08
C PHE A 173 29.64 -9.84 -12.14
N SER A 174 30.87 -9.35 -12.17
CA SER A 174 31.92 -9.83 -11.27
C SER A 174 32.89 -8.71 -10.95
N ALA A 175 33.25 -8.59 -9.67
CA ALA A 175 34.23 -7.63 -9.19
C ALA A 175 34.99 -8.16 -7.97
N ASP A 176 36.29 -7.90 -7.89
CA ASP A 176 37.08 -8.20 -6.68
C ASP A 176 36.87 -7.11 -5.62
N VAL A 177 35.82 -7.26 -4.82
CA VAL A 177 35.44 -6.30 -3.77
C VAL A 177 36.42 -6.23 -2.60
N THR A 178 37.45 -7.08 -2.55
CA THR A 178 38.56 -6.91 -1.59
C THR A 178 39.47 -5.74 -1.99
N THR A 179 39.49 -5.38 -3.28
CA THR A 179 40.22 -4.25 -3.83
C THR A 179 39.37 -2.98 -3.92
N GLU A 180 40.00 -1.82 -3.85
CA GLU A 180 39.32 -0.53 -4.07
C GLU A 180 38.71 -0.45 -5.48
N ASN A 181 39.43 -0.94 -6.49
CA ASN A 181 38.94 -0.95 -7.87
C ASN A 181 37.66 -1.77 -8.02
N GLY A 182 37.59 -2.98 -7.45
CA GLY A 182 36.38 -3.82 -7.54
C GLY A 182 35.20 -3.22 -6.77
N ARG A 183 35.45 -2.59 -5.62
CA ARG A 183 34.38 -1.84 -4.91
C ARG A 183 33.84 -0.67 -5.74
N ASN A 184 34.72 0.08 -6.41
CA ASN A 184 34.30 1.18 -7.28
C ASN A 184 33.53 0.68 -8.51
N GLN A 185 33.87 -0.49 -9.05
CA GLN A 185 33.11 -1.13 -10.13
C GLN A 185 31.69 -1.49 -9.66
N LEU A 186 31.55 -2.14 -8.51
CA LEU A 186 30.26 -2.49 -7.93
C LEU A 186 29.42 -1.24 -7.61
N LEU A 187 30.03 -0.23 -7.00
CA LEU A 187 29.36 1.04 -6.70
C LEU A 187 28.82 1.68 -7.98
N ALA A 188 29.63 1.80 -9.02
CA ALA A 188 29.21 2.38 -10.30
C ALA A 188 28.08 1.58 -10.97
N ALA A 189 28.09 0.24 -10.85
CA ALA A 189 27.04 -0.62 -11.39
C ALA A 189 25.71 -0.42 -10.65
N ILE A 190 25.74 -0.35 -9.31
CA ILE A 190 24.56 -0.07 -8.48
C ILE A 190 24.02 1.35 -8.77
N GLU A 191 24.89 2.36 -8.81
CA GLU A 191 24.49 3.76 -9.09
C GLU A 191 23.85 3.93 -10.46
N ALA A 192 24.27 3.15 -11.47
CA ALA A 192 23.69 3.18 -12.81
C ALA A 192 22.21 2.73 -12.84
N LEU A 193 21.76 1.97 -11.84
CA LEU A 193 20.37 1.52 -11.71
C LEU A 193 19.51 2.44 -10.81
N ASN A 194 20.09 3.53 -10.28
CA ASN A 194 19.38 4.55 -9.50
C ASN A 194 18.56 3.98 -8.30
N PRO A 195 19.20 3.39 -7.27
CA PRO A 195 18.54 2.66 -6.18
C PRO A 195 17.71 3.54 -5.20
N GLY A 196 17.56 4.83 -5.50
CA GLY A 196 17.01 5.81 -4.59
C GLY A 196 15.47 5.87 -4.59
N ILE A 197 14.91 6.33 -3.48
CA ILE A 197 13.45 6.50 -3.33
C ILE A 197 12.82 7.38 -4.41
N SER A 198 13.56 8.33 -4.98
CA SER A 198 13.07 9.18 -6.08
C SER A 198 12.82 8.40 -7.37
N GLU A 199 13.60 7.35 -7.67
CA GLU A 199 13.35 6.47 -8.81
C GLU A 199 12.09 5.64 -8.58
N LEU A 200 11.94 5.07 -7.39
CA LEU A 200 10.75 4.30 -7.01
C LEU A 200 9.49 5.16 -7.05
N GLN A 201 9.54 6.38 -6.53
CA GLN A 201 8.46 7.34 -6.63
C GLN A 201 8.19 7.77 -8.09
N SER A 202 9.18 7.71 -8.97
CA SER A 202 9.00 7.95 -10.40
C SER A 202 8.26 6.78 -11.07
N LYS A 203 8.67 5.54 -10.77
CA LYS A 203 7.98 4.31 -11.20
C LYS A 203 6.52 4.30 -10.76
N LEU A 204 6.21 4.76 -9.55
CA LEU A 204 4.83 4.82 -9.03
C LEU A 204 3.93 5.88 -9.68
N LYS A 205 4.49 6.79 -10.49
CA LYS A 205 3.72 7.83 -11.19
C LYS A 205 3.42 7.49 -12.64
N HIS A 206 3.94 6.38 -13.17
CA HIS A 206 3.91 6.01 -14.59
C HIS A 206 3.52 4.55 -14.78
#